data_AF-A0A7R9ZWI9-F1
#
_entry.id   AF-A0A7R9ZWI9-F1
#
_cell.length_a   1.000
_cell.length_b   1.000
_cell.length_c   1.000
_cell.angle_alpha   90.00
_cell.angle_beta   90.00
_cell.angle_gamma   90.00
#
_symmetry.space_group_name_H-M   'P 1'
#
loop_
_entity.id
_entity.type
_entity.pdbx_description
1 polymer ?
#
loop_
_entity_poly.entity_id
_entity_poly.type
_entity_poly.pdbx_seq_one_letter_code
_entity_poly.pdbx_strand_id
1 'polypeptide(L)'
;SSLLPPGCACPSPPCMSGGQCVICTEYTSQRAALPCACNVEFCTRCWDRALAESFNACDYARCPTCRRPVHVDFDAEQGCLLFSREEDEPLEFVPEKAEIIFARKKETVDRLLEQARPRQGQLLRQHG
;
A
#
# COMPACT_ATOMS: atom_id res chain seq x y z
N SER A 1 23.66 -30.39 49.52
CA SER A 1 24.44 -29.15 49.23
C SER A 1 25.19 -29.37 47.92
N SER A 2 25.16 -28.55 46.89
CA SER A 2 24.32 -27.41 46.51
C SER A 2 24.50 -27.26 45.00
N LEU A 3 23.36 -27.16 44.29
CA LEU A 3 23.05 -26.16 43.25
C LEU A 3 23.96 -26.07 42.00
N LEU A 4 23.38 -26.50 40.87
CA LEU A 4 23.58 -25.89 39.56
C LEU A 4 23.29 -24.37 39.62
N PRO A 5 23.98 -23.56 38.80
CA PRO A 5 23.32 -22.48 38.08
C PRO A 5 23.12 -22.87 36.59
N PRO A 6 21.93 -22.64 36.02
CA PRO A 6 21.72 -22.70 34.58
C PRO A 6 22.29 -21.43 33.95
N GLY A 7 23.41 -21.57 33.22
CA GLY A 7 24.04 -20.48 32.50
C GLY A 7 23.31 -20.16 31.20
N CYS A 8 22.43 -19.17 31.26
CA CYS A 8 21.98 -18.31 30.16
C CYS A 8 21.50 -19.00 28.88
N ALA A 9 20.29 -19.56 28.92
CA ALA A 9 19.40 -19.39 27.77
C ALA A 9 19.08 -17.89 27.69
N CYS A 10 19.88 -17.11 26.96
CA CYS A 10 19.39 -15.85 26.46
C CYS A 10 18.14 -16.20 25.65
N PRO A 11 16.94 -15.67 25.95
CA PRO A 11 15.95 -15.57 24.91
C PRO A 11 16.57 -14.61 23.91
N SER A 12 17.21 -15.16 22.88
CA SER A 12 17.41 -14.42 21.65
C SER A 12 16.07 -13.75 21.38
N PRO A 13 15.98 -12.41 21.29
CA PRO A 13 14.78 -11.82 20.74
C PRO A 13 14.55 -12.56 19.41
N PRO A 14 13.30 -12.93 19.05
CA PRO A 14 13.05 -13.40 17.70
C PRO A 14 13.76 -12.39 16.81
N CYS A 15 14.57 -12.87 15.87
CA CYS A 15 15.21 -12.06 14.85
C CYS A 15 14.07 -11.32 14.13
N MET A 16 13.65 -10.20 14.71
CA MET A 16 12.57 -9.36 14.26
C MET A 16 13.17 -8.74 13.03
N SER A 17 13.04 -9.47 11.93
CA SER A 17 13.19 -8.98 10.58
C SER A 17 12.00 -8.05 10.37
N GLY A 18 11.93 -6.98 11.16
CA GLY A 18 11.01 -5.87 11.08
C GLY A 18 11.77 -4.75 10.39
N GLY A 19 11.13 -4.17 9.38
CA GLY A 19 11.74 -3.17 8.55
C GLY A 19 11.45 -1.82 9.16
N GLN A 20 12.40 -0.88 9.10
CA GLN A 20 12.13 0.48 9.57
C GLN A 20 11.46 1.28 8.46
N CYS A 21 10.26 1.79 8.73
CA CYS A 21 9.54 2.62 7.76
C CYS A 21 10.31 3.92 7.50
N VAL A 22 10.61 4.24 6.24
CA VAL A 22 11.35 5.46 5.89
C VAL A 22 10.54 6.76 6.04
N ILE A 23 9.22 6.68 6.25
CA ILE A 23 8.34 7.84 6.46
C ILE A 23 8.17 8.16 7.95
N CYS A 24 7.68 7.20 8.74
CA CYS A 24 7.43 7.42 10.17
C CYS A 24 8.56 6.96 11.09
N THR A 25 9.60 6.31 10.55
CA THR A 25 10.75 5.75 11.30
C THR A 25 10.41 4.68 12.33
N GLU A 26 9.17 4.18 12.33
CA GLU A 26 8.72 3.11 13.21
C GLU A 26 9.08 1.73 12.64
N TYR A 27 9.42 0.80 13.53
CA TYR A 27 9.60 -0.61 13.17
C TYR A 27 8.25 -1.30 13.07
N THR A 28 8.03 -2.00 11.95
CA THR A 28 6.80 -2.75 11.75
C THR A 28 7.05 -4.10 11.08
N SER A 29 6.21 -5.07 11.40
CA SER A 29 6.10 -6.34 10.69
C SER A 29 5.20 -6.23 9.45
N GLN A 30 4.34 -5.21 9.38
CA GLN A 30 3.42 -4.98 8.26
C GLN A 30 4.06 -4.06 7.22
N ARG A 31 4.85 -4.65 6.33
CA ARG A 31 5.53 -3.94 5.24
C ARG A 31 4.65 -3.91 4.01
N ALA A 32 4.62 -2.77 3.33
CA ALA A 32 3.96 -2.66 2.03
C ALA A 32 4.76 -3.43 0.97
N ALA A 33 4.05 -4.20 0.13
CA ALA A 33 4.64 -4.83 -1.04
C ALA A 33 4.75 -3.78 -2.16
N LEU A 34 5.99 -3.35 -2.45
CA LEU A 34 6.23 -2.35 -3.48
C LEU A 34 6.13 -2.99 -4.87
N PRO A 35 5.28 -2.48 -5.77
CA PRO A 35 5.25 -2.98 -7.14
C PRO A 35 6.51 -2.56 -7.91
N CYS A 36 7.21 -1.51 -7.48
CA CYS A 36 8.42 -0.98 -8.10
C CYS A 36 9.71 -1.59 -7.52
N ALA A 37 10.85 -1.36 -8.17
CA ALA A 37 12.16 -1.86 -7.74
C ALA A 37 12.84 -1.01 -6.63
N CYS A 38 12.07 -0.20 -5.92
CA CYS A 38 12.60 0.63 -4.84
C CYS A 38 13.04 -0.25 -3.67
N ASN A 39 14.29 -0.10 -3.23
CA ASN A 39 14.85 -0.82 -2.09
C ASN A 39 14.68 -0.02 -0.79
N VAL A 40 13.44 0.34 -0.47
CA VAL A 40 13.09 1.05 0.77
C VAL A 40 11.89 0.37 1.42
N GLU A 41 11.71 0.57 2.71
CA GLU A 41 10.63 -0.07 3.47
C GLU A 41 9.62 0.98 3.93
N PHE A 42 8.33 0.67 3.72
CA PHE A 42 7.24 1.46 4.25
C PHE A 42 6.31 0.55 5.06
N CYS A 43 5.76 1.07 6.15
CA CYS A 43 4.60 0.43 6.75
C CYS A 43 3.39 0.59 5.81
N THR A 44 2.48 -0.38 5.82
CA THR A 44 1.22 -0.35 5.02
C THR A 44 0.49 0.98 5.16
N ARG A 45 0.32 1.49 6.39
CA ARG A 45 -0.35 2.77 6.66
C ARG A 45 0.29 3.97 5.97
N CYS A 46 1.62 4.09 6.02
CA CYS A 46 2.31 5.23 5.40
C CYS A 46 2.32 5.11 3.88
N TRP A 47 2.42 3.89 3.36
CA TRP A 47 2.31 3.61 1.94
C TRP A 47 0.95 4.01 1.40
N ASP A 48 -0.14 3.49 1.99
CA ASP A 48 -1.51 3.77 1.56
C ASP A 48 -1.83 5.27 1.61
N ARG A 49 -1.42 5.94 2.70
CA ARG A 49 -1.60 7.39 2.85
C ARG A 49 -0.88 8.15 1.73
N ALA A 50 0.38 7.83 1.47
CA ALA A 50 1.15 8.54 0.45
C ALA A 50 0.60 8.30 -0.97
N LEU A 51 0.09 7.09 -1.26
CA LEU A 51 -0.61 6.82 -2.52
C LEU A 51 -1.90 7.64 -2.65
N ALA A 52 -2.71 7.69 -1.59
CA ALA A 52 -3.94 8.48 -1.56
C ALA A 52 -3.67 9.98 -1.72
N GLU A 53 -2.63 10.51 -1.07
CA GLU A 53 -2.19 11.90 -1.23
C GLU A 53 -1.76 12.19 -2.67
N SER A 54 -0.96 11.31 -3.29
CA SER A 54 -0.59 11.45 -4.70
C SER A 54 -1.81 11.43 -5.63
N PHE A 55 -2.73 10.49 -5.41
CA PHE A 55 -3.95 10.37 -6.20
C PHE A 55 -4.84 11.61 -6.08
N ASN A 56 -4.94 12.19 -4.88
CA ASN A 56 -5.71 13.40 -4.68
C ASN A 56 -5.05 14.64 -5.30
N ALA A 57 -3.72 14.72 -5.28
CA ALA A 57 -2.97 15.87 -5.77
C ALA A 57 -2.75 15.84 -7.30
N CYS A 58 -2.62 14.66 -7.89
CA CYS A 58 -2.19 14.50 -9.28
C CYS A 58 -3.00 13.46 -10.07
N ASP A 59 -4.14 13.00 -9.54
CA ASP A 59 -5.09 12.07 -10.19
C ASP A 59 -4.60 10.64 -10.46
N TYR A 60 -3.34 10.33 -10.10
CA TYR A 60 -2.77 8.99 -10.12
C TYR A 60 -1.98 8.72 -8.83
N ALA A 61 -1.95 7.46 -8.39
CA ALA A 61 -1.16 7.05 -7.25
C ALA A 61 0.31 6.86 -7.67
N ARG A 62 1.27 7.32 -6.85
CA ARG A 62 2.71 7.24 -7.16
C ARG A 62 3.52 6.74 -5.99
N CYS A 63 4.55 5.97 -6.29
CA CYS A 63 5.56 5.61 -5.30
C CYS A 63 6.22 6.87 -4.69
N PRO A 64 6.32 7.03 -3.36
CA PRO A 64 6.94 8.20 -2.72
C PRO A 64 8.42 8.38 -3.07
N THR A 65 9.11 7.29 -3.45
CA THR A 65 10.53 7.29 -3.78
C THR A 65 10.80 7.52 -5.26
N CYS A 66 10.36 6.60 -6.13
CA CYS A 66 10.65 6.69 -7.56
C CYS A 66 9.61 7.47 -8.36
N ARG A 67 8.50 7.88 -7.74
CA ARG A 67 7.37 8.60 -8.35
C ARG A 67 6.71 7.89 -9.54
N ARG A 68 7.06 6.62 -9.78
CA ARG A 68 6.40 5.83 -10.82
C ARG A 68 4.91 5.62 -10.48
N PRO A 69 4.02 5.67 -11.48
CA PRO A 69 2.61 5.37 -11.30
C PRO A 69 2.40 3.97 -10.70
N VAL A 70 1.42 3.86 -9.83
CA VAL A 70 1.04 2.63 -9.14
C VAL A 70 -0.44 2.43 -9.38
N HIS A 71 -0.78 1.30 -10.01
CA HIS A 71 -2.17 0.90 -10.14
C HIS A 71 -2.64 0.26 -8.84
N VAL A 72 -3.85 0.63 -8.43
CA VAL A 72 -4.48 0.17 -7.19
C VAL A 72 -5.79 -0.53 -7.51
N ASP A 73 -5.94 -1.73 -6.99
CA ASP A 73 -7.17 -2.50 -6.94
C ASP A 73 -7.52 -2.89 -5.51
N PHE A 74 -8.76 -3.26 -5.26
CA PHE A 74 -9.22 -3.80 -3.98
C PHE A 74 -9.65 -5.25 -4.14
N ASP A 75 -9.05 -6.15 -3.35
CA ASP A 75 -9.48 -7.53 -3.22
C ASP A 75 -10.60 -7.61 -2.17
N ALA A 76 -11.83 -7.83 -2.63
CA ALA A 76 -12.99 -7.93 -1.76
C ALA A 76 -13.00 -9.18 -0.87
N GLU A 77 -12.36 -10.27 -1.32
CA GLU A 77 -12.31 -11.55 -0.60
C GLU A 77 -11.34 -11.45 0.56
N GLN A 78 -10.15 -10.90 0.29
CA GLN A 78 -9.11 -10.71 1.31
C GLN A 78 -9.31 -9.42 2.13
N GLY A 79 -10.10 -8.47 1.61
CA GLY A 79 -10.34 -7.18 2.23
C GLY A 79 -9.09 -6.29 2.27
N CYS A 80 -8.24 -6.37 1.25
CA CYS A 80 -6.96 -5.66 1.19
C CYS A 80 -6.75 -4.96 -0.16
N LEU A 81 -5.82 -4.00 -0.19
CA LEU A 81 -5.41 -3.32 -1.42
C LEU A 81 -4.35 -4.15 -2.14
N LEU A 82 -4.49 -4.26 -3.46
CA LEU A 82 -3.53 -4.86 -4.36
C LEU A 82 -2.84 -3.75 -5.16
N PHE A 83 -1.51 -3.84 -5.25
CA PHE A 83 -0.69 -2.86 -5.95
C PHE A 83 0.04 -3.52 -7.11
N SER A 84 -0.10 -2.94 -8.30
CA SER A 84 0.63 -3.35 -9.50
C SER A 84 1.33 -2.16 -10.13
N ARG A 85 2.28 -2.44 -11.03
CA ARG A 85 2.86 -1.39 -11.86
C ARG A 85 1.82 -0.97 -12.87
N GLU A 86 1.55 0.32 -12.94
CA GLU A 86 0.89 0.89 -14.11
C GLU A 86 1.99 1.08 -15.15
N GLU A 87 1.90 0.34 -16.26
CA GLU A 87 2.85 0.49 -17.36
C GLU A 87 2.66 1.87 -17.97
N ASP A 88 3.76 2.58 -18.23
CA ASP A 88 3.72 3.85 -18.94
C ASP A 88 3.23 3.57 -20.38
N GLU A 89 1.91 3.62 -20.60
CA GLU A 89 1.35 3.71 -21.96
C GLU A 89 2.06 4.91 -22.62
N PRO A 90 2.65 4.74 -23.82
CA PRO A 90 3.36 5.81 -24.50
C PRO A 90 2.42 7.00 -24.61
N LEU A 91 2.74 8.07 -23.88
CA LEU A 91 2.04 9.34 -24.00
C LEU A 91 2.34 9.85 -25.41
N GLU A 92 1.53 9.46 -26.39
CA GLU A 92 1.32 10.33 -27.54
C GLU A 92 0.95 11.69 -26.94
N PHE A 93 1.82 12.67 -27.16
CA PHE A 93 1.70 14.03 -26.64
C PHE A 93 0.43 14.68 -27.23
N VAL A 94 -0.73 14.33 -26.70
CA VAL A 94 -1.96 15.07 -26.89
C VAL A 94 -2.01 16.11 -25.77
N PRO A 95 -2.16 17.40 -26.08
CA PRO A 95 -2.30 18.43 -25.07
C PRO A 95 -3.53 18.14 -24.22
N GLU A 96 -3.24 17.56 -23.05
CA GLU A 96 -3.93 17.55 -21.77
C GLU A 96 -5.24 18.34 -21.75
N LYS A 97 -6.30 17.76 -22.32
CA LYS A 97 -7.66 18.24 -22.03
C LYS A 97 -7.99 17.77 -20.62
N ALA A 98 -8.27 18.70 -19.71
CA ALA A 98 -8.72 18.42 -18.34
C ALA A 98 -9.86 17.37 -18.30
N GLU A 99 -10.66 17.27 -19.36
CA GLU A 99 -11.68 16.24 -19.57
C GLU A 99 -11.13 14.80 -19.56
N ILE A 100 -9.96 14.56 -20.16
CA ILE A 100 -9.32 13.23 -20.21
C ILE A 100 -8.81 12.84 -18.82
N ILE A 101 -8.18 13.76 -18.10
CA ILE A 101 -7.69 13.53 -16.73
C ILE A 101 -8.86 13.22 -15.80
N PHE A 102 -9.91 14.05 -15.86
CA PHE A 102 -11.10 13.85 -15.04
C PHE A 102 -11.77 12.50 -15.33
N ALA A 103 -11.83 12.10 -16.60
CA ALA A 103 -12.35 10.78 -16.99
C ALA A 103 -11.54 9.62 -16.39
N ARG A 104 -10.20 9.68 -16.47
CA ARG A 104 -9.32 8.64 -15.90
C ARG A 104 -9.43 8.54 -14.38
N LYS A 105 -9.47 9.69 -13.69
CA LYS A 105 -9.69 9.72 -12.23
C LYS A 105 -11.03 9.09 -11.88
N LYS A 106 -12.09 9.49 -12.58
CA LYS A 106 -13.44 8.98 -12.38
C LYS A 106 -13.49 7.46 -12.58
N GLU A 107 -12.91 6.96 -13.67
CA GLU A 107 -12.84 5.54 -13.96
C GLU A 107 -12.14 4.75 -12.85
N THR A 108 -11.02 5.29 -12.34
CA THR A 108 -10.29 4.67 -11.23
C THR A 108 -11.14 4.60 -9.95
N VAL A 109 -11.84 5.68 -9.61
CA VAL A 109 -12.72 5.71 -8.45
C VAL A 109 -13.90 4.75 -8.63
N ASP A 110 -14.56 4.79 -9.79
CA ASP A 110 -15.71 3.94 -10.09
C ASP A 110 -15.31 2.45 -10.01
N ARG A 111 -14.12 2.08 -10.52
CA ARG A 111 -13.57 0.73 -10.39
C ARG A 111 -13.35 0.32 -8.94
N LEU A 112 -12.69 1.15 -8.13
CA LEU A 112 -12.43 0.85 -6.72
C LEU A 112 -13.71 0.72 -5.91
N LEU A 113 -14.71 1.56 -6.20
CA LEU A 113 -16.03 1.48 -5.57
C LEU A 113 -16.71 0.14 -5.89
N GLU A 114 -16.67 -0.29 -7.15
CA GLU A 114 -17.28 -1.55 -7.56
C GLU A 114 -16.58 -2.75 -6.89
N GLN A 115 -15.25 -2.73 -6.84
CA GLN A 115 -14.46 -3.75 -6.14
C GLN A 115 -14.74 -3.79 -4.64
N ALA A 116 -14.91 -2.63 -3.98
CA ALA A 116 -15.16 -2.57 -2.53
C ALA A 116 -16.60 -2.92 -2.12
N ARG A 117 -17.56 -2.79 -3.04
CA ARG A 117 -19.01 -2.93 -2.78
C ARG A 117 -19.39 -4.23 -2.06
N PRO A 118 -18.92 -5.43 -2.47
CA PRO A 118 -19.32 -6.68 -1.81
C PRO A 118 -18.90 -6.71 -0.34
N ARG A 119 -17.69 -6.23 -0.05
CA ARG A 119 -17.14 -6.19 1.30
C ARG A 119 -17.87 -5.18 2.19
N GLN A 120 -18.16 -3.99 1.66
CA GLN A 120 -18.96 -2.98 2.36
C GLN A 120 -20.34 -3.52 2.74
N GLY A 121 -21.03 -4.19 1.79
CA GLY A 121 -22.33 -4.80 2.06
C GLY A 121 -22.27 -5.92 3.10
N GLN A 122 -21.20 -6.72 3.12
CA GLN A 122 -21.00 -7.74 4.16
C GLN A 122 -20.84 -7.11 5.55
N LEU A 123 -20.01 -6.08 5.69
CA LEU A 123 -19.79 -5.39 6.96
C LEU A 123 -21.08 -4.75 7.49
N LEU A 124 -21.85 -4.08 6.62
CA LEU A 124 -23.13 -3.50 6.98
C LEU A 124 -24.15 -4.54 7.46
N ARG A 125 -24.16 -5.75 6.88
CA ARG A 125 -25.04 -6.83 7.36
C ARG A 125 -24.60 -7.43 8.69
N GLN A 126 -23.29 -7.43 8.98
CA GLN A 126 -22.74 -8.02 10.21
C GLN A 126 -22.83 -7.09 11.41
N HIS A 127 -22.83 -5.77 11.19
CA HIS A 127 -22.71 -4.77 12.24
C HIS A 127 -23.78 -3.67 12.19
N GLY A 128 -24.69 -3.71 11.21
CA GLY A 128 -25.78 -2.74 11.03
C GLY A 128 -27.07 -3.11 11.74
#